data_AF-A0A5E4IW27-F1
#
_entry.id   AF-A0A5E4IW27-F1
#
_cell.length_a   1.000
_cell.length_b   1.000
_cell.length_c   1.000
_cell.angle_alpha   90.00
_cell.angle_beta   90.00
_cell.angle_gamma   90.00
#
_symmetry.space_group_name_H-M   'P 1'
#
loop_
_entity.id
_entity.type
_entity.pdbx_description
1 polymer ?
#
loop_
_entity_poly.entity_id
_entity_poly.type
_entity_poly.pdbx_seq_one_letter_code
_entity_poly.pdbx_strand_id
1 'polypeptide(L)'
;MGSVMIYKDRSQYQFHIKKITPIWDGSSSLNLKRVKDKLEAEGLFNQERKKPIPRIPRKVGVITSKDSAAIKDILTVVNAQCPEMDLVLAYATIQGGGAASNIVQALNWLAMIKDVDAIILARGGGSPEDFMAFNDEELVRAIASSSKPIITGIGHERDVCLVDLVADYRASTPSMAARAVIPDIRELRNGLSSLRTNLVRSYDSYVRRKEKEAEIIRYKAAIVILIAFLVLIMLIFLPRG
;
A
#
# COMPACT_ATOMS: atom_id res chain seq x y z
N MET A 1 -9.83 -31.43 29.28
CA MET A 1 -9.00 -31.70 30.48
C MET A 1 -8.47 -33.12 30.40
N GLY A 2 -7.18 -33.30 30.66
CA GLY A 2 -6.49 -34.60 30.65
C GLY A 2 -5.33 -34.57 31.64
N SER A 3 -4.73 -35.74 31.88
CA SER A 3 -3.58 -35.89 32.78
C SER A 3 -2.43 -36.54 32.03
N VAL A 4 -1.21 -36.06 32.30
CA VAL A 4 0.02 -36.67 31.79
C VAL A 4 0.59 -37.56 32.87
N MET A 5 0.77 -38.85 32.57
CA MET A 5 1.51 -39.77 33.44
C MET A 5 2.89 -40.03 32.83
N ILE A 6 3.92 -39.91 33.66
CA ILE A 6 5.33 -40.06 33.28
C ILE A 6 5.87 -41.31 33.97
N TYR A 7 6.30 -42.29 33.18
CA TYR A 7 6.98 -43.49 33.68
C TYR A 7 8.50 -43.29 33.54
N LYS A 8 9.15 -42.88 34.64
CA LYS A 8 10.59 -42.52 34.67
C LYS A 8 11.53 -43.65 34.25
N ASP A 9 11.17 -44.90 34.48
CA ASP A 9 12.09 -46.03 34.25
C ASP A 9 12.14 -46.51 32.78
N ARG A 10 11.23 -46.05 31.93
CA ARG A 10 11.17 -46.44 30.50
C ARG A 10 11.13 -45.27 29.52
N SER A 11 11.28 -44.03 30.00
CA SER A 11 11.11 -42.83 29.17
C SER A 11 9.81 -42.83 28.34
N GLN A 12 8.74 -43.42 28.88
CA GLN A 12 7.44 -43.49 28.22
C GLN A 12 6.49 -42.46 28.81
N TYR A 13 5.96 -41.60 27.95
CA TYR A 13 4.95 -40.59 28.27
C TYR A 13 3.60 -41.07 27.77
N GLN A 14 2.61 -41.16 28.65
CA GLN A 14 1.25 -41.53 28.28
C GLN A 14 0.31 -40.36 28.52
N PHE A 15 -0.33 -39.89 27.44
CA PHE A 15 -1.33 -38.83 27.49
C PHE A 15 -2.72 -39.45 27.63
N HIS A 16 -3.38 -39.19 28.76
CA HIS A 16 -4.74 -39.64 28.99
C HIS A 16 -5.70 -38.48 28.79
N ILE A 17 -6.40 -38.47 27.64
CA ILE A 17 -7.36 -37.43 27.29
C ILE A 17 -8.75 -37.89 27.73
N LYS A 18 -9.29 -37.29 28.80
CA LYS A 18 -10.60 -37.65 29.34
C LYS A 18 -11.78 -37.11 28.51
N LYS A 19 -11.59 -35.97 27.84
CA LYS A 19 -12.61 -35.34 27.02
C LYS A 19 -11.96 -34.44 25.97
N ILE A 20 -12.21 -34.75 24.70
CA ILE A 20 -11.97 -33.85 23.57
C ILE A 20 -13.31 -33.17 23.31
N THR A 21 -13.36 -31.85 23.50
CA THR A 21 -14.54 -31.07 23.13
C THR A 21 -14.18 -30.39 21.82
N PRO A 22 -14.81 -30.73 20.68
CA PRO A 22 -14.61 -29.96 19.46
C PRO A 22 -15.11 -28.53 19.72
N ILE A 23 -14.26 -27.53 19.51
CA ILE A 23 -14.61 -26.09 19.62
C ILE A 23 -15.32 -25.62 18.32
N TRP A 24 -15.77 -26.55 17.48
CA TRP A 24 -16.60 -26.22 16.33
C TRP A 24 -18.06 -26.16 16.79
N ASP A 25 -18.43 -25.05 17.42
CA ASP A 25 -19.84 -24.75 17.58
C ASP A 25 -20.37 -24.21 16.24
N GLY A 26 -21.52 -24.73 15.79
CA GLY A 26 -22.21 -24.13 14.64
C GLY A 26 -22.68 -22.70 14.94
N SER A 27 -22.78 -22.33 16.22
CA SER A 27 -23.27 -21.05 16.71
C SER A 27 -22.34 -19.87 16.42
N SER A 28 -21.02 -20.00 16.57
CA SER A 28 -20.06 -18.91 16.28
C SER A 28 -20.00 -18.64 14.78
N SER A 29 -20.04 -19.70 13.97
CA SER A 29 -20.10 -19.58 12.51
C SER A 29 -21.41 -18.93 12.05
N LEU A 30 -22.55 -19.30 12.65
CA LEU A 30 -23.84 -18.64 12.39
C LEU A 30 -23.83 -17.17 12.82
N ASN A 31 -23.24 -16.85 13.97
CA ASN A 31 -23.18 -15.49 14.47
C ASN A 31 -22.30 -14.60 13.58
N LEU A 32 -21.13 -15.11 13.18
CA LEU A 32 -20.25 -14.43 12.22
C LEU A 32 -20.97 -14.16 10.91
N LYS A 33 -21.68 -15.16 10.37
CA LYS A 33 -22.46 -14.99 9.14
C LYS A 33 -23.54 -13.93 9.31
N ARG A 34 -24.29 -13.94 10.42
CA ARG A 34 -25.31 -12.92 10.72
C ARG A 34 -24.73 -11.51 10.79
N VAL A 35 -23.59 -11.34 11.47
CA VAL A 35 -22.90 -10.04 11.57
C VAL A 35 -22.41 -9.60 10.18
N LYS A 36 -21.83 -10.51 9.41
CA LYS A 36 -21.42 -10.23 8.03
C LYS A 36 -22.60 -9.76 7.18
N ASP A 37 -23.68 -10.53 7.13
CA ASP A 37 -24.86 -10.24 6.31
C ASP A 37 -25.49 -8.90 6.70
N LYS A 38 -25.52 -8.59 8.01
CA LYS A 38 -25.98 -7.29 8.54
C LYS A 38 -25.11 -6.13 8.04
N LEU A 39 -23.79 -6.22 8.19
CA LEU A 39 -22.86 -5.15 7.79
C LEU A 39 -22.79 -4.99 6.27
N GLU A 40 -22.97 -6.08 5.52
CA GLU A 40 -23.08 -6.07 4.07
C GLU A 40 -24.37 -5.39 3.60
N ALA A 41 -25.51 -5.66 4.25
CA ALA A 41 -26.78 -4.98 3.98
C ALA A 41 -26.73 -3.47 4.28
N GLU A 42 -25.93 -3.06 5.28
CA GLU A 42 -25.63 -1.66 5.56
C GLU A 42 -24.62 -1.03 4.58
N GLY A 43 -24.06 -1.81 3.64
CA GLY A 43 -23.12 -1.35 2.63
C GLY A 43 -21.73 -1.00 3.16
N LEU A 44 -21.33 -1.52 4.33
CA LEU A 44 -20.00 -1.23 4.91
C LEU A 44 -18.85 -1.80 4.08
N PHE A 45 -19.11 -2.83 3.27
CA PHE A 45 -18.10 -3.47 2.42
C PHE A 45 -18.09 -2.94 0.97
N ASN A 46 -18.89 -1.92 0.65
CA ASN A 46 -18.97 -1.35 -0.70
C ASN A 46 -17.63 -0.76 -1.14
N GLN A 47 -17.20 -1.11 -2.36
CA GLN A 47 -15.94 -0.62 -2.94
C GLN A 47 -15.89 0.91 -3.02
N GLU A 48 -17.03 1.57 -3.25
CA GLU A 48 -17.14 3.03 -3.33
C GLU A 48 -16.78 3.76 -2.03
N ARG A 49 -16.82 3.05 -0.88
CA ARG A 49 -16.42 3.62 0.42
C ARG A 49 -14.91 3.57 0.65
N LYS A 50 -14.18 2.78 -0.15
CA LYS A 50 -12.75 2.57 0.06
C LYS A 50 -11.96 3.80 -0.39
N LYS A 51 -11.10 4.29 0.49
CA LYS A 51 -10.22 5.43 0.27
C LYS A 51 -8.99 5.00 -0.52
N PRO A 52 -8.52 5.80 -1.50
CA PRO A 52 -7.27 5.52 -2.18
C PRO A 52 -6.08 5.66 -1.22
N ILE A 53 -5.08 4.77 -1.36
CA ILE A 53 -3.84 4.88 -0.60
C ILE A 53 -2.97 5.98 -1.24
N PRO A 54 -2.46 6.95 -0.46
CA PRO A 54 -1.53 7.95 -0.94
C PRO A 54 -0.29 7.28 -1.55
N ARG A 55 0.11 7.72 -2.74
CA ARG A 55 1.28 7.15 -3.44
C ARG A 55 2.61 7.44 -2.73
N ILE A 56 2.68 8.58 -2.04
CA ILE A 56 3.86 9.03 -1.30
C ILE A 56 3.37 9.53 0.07
N PRO A 57 3.03 8.64 1.01
CA PRO A 57 2.69 9.05 2.36
C PRO A 57 3.95 9.61 3.03
N ARG A 58 3.78 10.63 3.86
CA ARG A 58 4.83 11.20 4.69
C ARG A 58 4.97 10.44 5.99
N LYS A 59 3.84 9.98 6.55
CA LYS A 59 3.81 9.29 7.84
C LYS A 59 2.73 8.21 7.87
N VAL A 60 3.12 7.05 8.38
CA VAL A 60 2.29 5.85 8.41
C VAL A 60 2.08 5.38 9.85
N GLY A 61 0.83 5.20 10.25
CA GLY A 61 0.47 4.58 11.52
C GLY A 61 0.54 3.06 11.41
N VAL A 62 0.98 2.37 12.47
CA VAL A 62 1.02 0.90 12.50
C VAL A 62 0.40 0.42 13.80
N ILE A 63 -0.66 -0.38 13.70
CA ILE A 63 -1.30 -1.09 14.80
C ILE A 63 -0.86 -2.55 14.76
N THR A 64 -0.19 -3.00 15.81
CA THR A 64 0.32 -4.38 15.97
C THR A 64 0.65 -4.65 17.44
N SER A 65 0.90 -5.90 17.83
CA SER A 65 1.56 -6.20 19.11
C SER A 65 3.06 -5.85 19.08
N LYS A 66 3.60 -5.50 20.26
CA LYS A 66 4.97 -5.02 20.47
C LYS A 66 6.06 -6.02 20.08
N ASP A 67 5.84 -7.31 20.33
CA ASP A 67 6.84 -8.36 20.11
C ASP A 67 6.46 -9.31 18.96
N SER A 68 5.57 -8.87 18.06
CA SER A 68 5.05 -9.70 16.98
C SER A 68 6.06 -9.89 15.82
N ALA A 69 5.88 -10.95 15.03
CA ALA A 69 6.59 -11.06 13.76
C ALA A 69 6.18 -9.94 12.78
N ALA A 70 4.95 -9.43 12.92
CA ALA A 70 4.38 -8.41 12.05
C ALA A 70 5.18 -7.10 12.08
N ILE A 71 5.58 -6.62 13.26
CA ILE A 71 6.36 -5.37 13.34
C ILE A 71 7.74 -5.55 12.71
N LYS A 72 8.38 -6.71 12.88
CA LYS A 72 9.68 -7.01 12.26
C LYS A 72 9.58 -6.99 10.75
N ASP A 73 8.57 -7.68 10.20
CA ASP A 73 8.28 -7.71 8.77
C ASP A 73 8.07 -6.30 8.19
N ILE A 74 7.27 -5.47 8.86
CA ILE A 74 7.02 -4.09 8.43
C ILE A 74 8.32 -3.29 8.45
N LEU A 75 9.10 -3.34 9.54
CA LEU A 75 10.37 -2.62 9.65
C LEU A 75 11.40 -3.09 8.61
N THR A 76 11.43 -4.38 8.26
CA THR A 76 12.28 -4.89 7.17
C THR A 76 11.94 -4.23 5.84
N VAL A 77 10.65 -4.08 5.53
CA VAL A 77 10.20 -3.40 4.30
C VAL A 77 10.56 -1.92 4.33
N VAL A 78 10.30 -1.23 5.45
CA VAL A 78 10.65 0.19 5.64
C VAL A 78 12.14 0.39 5.37
N ASN A 79 13.01 -0.38 6.04
CA ASN A 79 14.45 -0.28 5.88
C ASN A 79 14.95 -0.58 4.46
N ALA A 80 14.21 -1.39 3.70
CA ALA A 80 14.57 -1.72 2.32
C ALA A 80 14.09 -0.69 1.29
N GLN A 81 12.94 -0.06 1.52
CA GLN A 81 12.26 0.80 0.54
C GLN A 81 12.37 2.30 0.86
N CYS A 82 12.17 2.67 2.13
CA CYS A 82 12.15 4.06 2.59
C CYS A 82 12.59 4.15 4.07
N PRO A 83 13.90 4.11 4.35
CA PRO A 83 14.42 4.17 5.73
C PRO A 83 14.06 5.45 6.49
N GLU A 84 13.78 6.53 5.78
CA GLU A 84 13.43 7.86 6.32
C GLU A 84 11.92 8.02 6.56
N MET A 85 11.11 6.97 6.37
CA MET A 85 9.66 7.03 6.59
C MET A 85 9.33 7.26 8.07
N ASP A 86 8.48 8.24 8.34
CA ASP A 86 7.95 8.46 9.69
C ASP A 86 6.90 7.38 10.02
N LEU A 87 7.21 6.52 11.00
CA LEU A 87 6.27 5.54 11.53
C LEU A 87 5.74 5.94 12.90
N VAL A 88 4.43 5.83 13.08
CA VAL A 88 3.79 5.97 14.39
C VAL A 88 3.29 4.60 14.83
N LEU A 89 3.94 4.03 15.85
CA LEU A 89 3.60 2.71 16.37
C LEU A 89 2.53 2.82 17.47
N ALA A 90 1.37 2.23 17.23
CA ALA A 90 0.28 2.10 18.19
C ALA A 90 0.19 0.62 18.62
N TYR A 91 0.90 0.27 19.70
CA TYR A 91 0.88 -1.10 20.17
C TYR A 91 -0.47 -1.46 20.78
N ALA A 92 -1.04 -2.57 20.31
CA ALA A 92 -2.33 -3.06 20.77
C ALA A 92 -2.29 -4.57 21.04
N THR A 93 -3.16 -5.02 21.93
CA THR A 93 -3.48 -6.44 22.11
C THR A 93 -4.23 -6.92 20.87
N ILE A 94 -3.61 -7.82 20.10
CA ILE A 94 -4.13 -8.33 18.81
C ILE A 94 -4.83 -9.69 18.93
N GLN A 95 -4.83 -10.31 20.11
CA GLN A 95 -5.37 -11.64 20.34
C GLN A 95 -6.02 -11.75 21.73
N GLY A 96 -6.98 -12.65 21.87
CA GLY A 96 -7.70 -12.88 23.13
C GLY A 96 -8.78 -11.84 23.46
N GLY A 97 -9.36 -11.97 24.65
CA GLY A 97 -10.43 -11.10 25.11
C GLY A 97 -10.01 -9.63 25.23
N GLY A 98 -10.84 -8.72 24.72
CA GLY A 98 -10.57 -7.27 24.75
C GLY A 98 -9.67 -6.75 23.62
N ALA A 99 -9.16 -7.64 22.74
CA ALA A 99 -8.32 -7.23 21.60
C ALA A 99 -9.04 -6.24 20.66
N ALA A 100 -10.30 -6.50 20.30
CA ALA A 100 -11.08 -5.60 19.44
C ALA A 100 -11.15 -4.17 20.01
N SER A 101 -11.55 -4.04 21.28
CA SER A 101 -11.61 -2.73 21.97
C SER A 101 -10.24 -2.04 22.04
N ASN A 102 -9.16 -2.79 22.25
CA ASN A 102 -7.81 -2.23 22.28
C ASN A 102 -7.35 -1.74 20.90
N ILE A 103 -7.67 -2.48 19.83
CA ILE A 103 -7.43 -2.06 18.45
C ILE A 103 -8.25 -0.80 18.11
N VAL A 104 -9.52 -0.72 18.54
CA VAL A 104 -10.35 0.48 18.36
C VAL A 104 -9.75 1.69 19.07
N GLN A 105 -9.23 1.52 20.29
CA GLN A 105 -8.53 2.60 21.00
C GLN A 105 -7.26 3.05 20.26
N ALA A 106 -6.46 2.12 19.77
CA ALA A 106 -5.28 2.43 18.96
C ALA A 106 -5.64 3.16 17.65
N LEU A 107 -6.72 2.73 16.99
CA LEU A 107 -7.24 3.37 15.78
C LEU A 107 -7.68 4.81 16.05
N ASN A 108 -8.46 5.02 17.12
CA ASN A 108 -8.91 6.36 17.53
C ASN A 108 -7.74 7.26 17.89
N TRP A 109 -6.72 6.73 18.57
CA TRP A 109 -5.51 7.47 18.88
C TRP A 109 -4.76 7.89 17.61
N LEU A 110 -4.52 6.96 16.69
CA LEU A 110 -3.89 7.29 15.40
C LEU A 110 -4.73 8.27 14.58
N ALA A 111 -6.07 8.20 14.65
CA ALA A 111 -6.97 9.12 13.96
C ALA A 111 -6.75 10.58 14.40
N MET A 112 -6.45 10.83 15.69
CA MET A 112 -6.19 12.17 16.22
C MET A 112 -4.88 12.82 15.72
N ILE A 113 -3.92 12.04 15.21
CA ILE A 113 -2.62 12.55 14.76
C ILE A 113 -2.75 13.11 13.34
N LYS A 114 -2.81 14.44 13.18
CA LYS A 114 -3.12 15.09 11.89
C LYS A 114 -2.27 14.61 10.71
N ASP A 115 -0.98 14.36 10.92
CA ASP A 115 -0.06 14.08 9.82
C ASP A 115 0.02 12.59 9.44
N VAL A 116 -0.79 11.70 10.02
CA VAL A 116 -0.80 10.28 9.61
C VAL A 116 -1.64 10.13 8.34
N ASP A 117 -1.00 9.71 7.24
CA ASP A 117 -1.61 9.62 5.92
C ASP A 117 -2.29 8.27 5.66
N ALA A 118 -1.84 7.20 6.32
CA ALA A 118 -2.37 5.86 6.20
C ALA A 118 -2.09 5.05 7.48
N ILE A 119 -2.89 4.01 7.73
CA ILE A 119 -2.72 3.14 8.90
C ILE A 119 -2.66 1.69 8.46
N ILE A 120 -1.66 0.97 8.92
CA ILE A 120 -1.51 -0.48 8.76
C ILE A 120 -2.01 -1.17 10.02
N LEU A 121 -3.02 -2.04 9.91
CA LEU A 121 -3.42 -2.98 10.94
C LEU A 121 -2.83 -4.35 10.60
N ALA A 122 -1.83 -4.79 11.38
CA ALA A 122 -1.10 -6.00 11.09
C ALA A 122 -1.06 -6.97 12.26
N ARG A 123 -1.01 -8.26 11.90
CA ARG A 123 -0.87 -9.37 12.83
C ARG A 123 0.19 -10.33 12.27
N GLY A 124 1.09 -10.79 13.12
CA GLY A 124 2.16 -11.71 12.72
C GLY A 124 2.22 -12.92 13.63
N GLY A 125 2.06 -14.11 13.04
CA GLY A 125 2.02 -15.38 13.76
C GLY A 125 0.70 -15.64 14.53
N GLY A 126 0.64 -16.79 15.20
CA GLY A 126 -0.45 -17.21 16.10
C GLY A 126 -1.38 -18.29 15.53
N SER A 127 -2.32 -18.74 16.36
CA SER A 127 -3.34 -19.76 16.07
C SER A 127 -4.52 -19.16 15.27
N PRO A 128 -5.31 -19.96 14.54
CA PRO A 128 -6.56 -19.50 13.94
C PRO A 128 -7.56 -18.90 14.94
N GLU A 129 -7.51 -19.33 16.20
CA GLU A 129 -8.37 -18.84 17.30
C GLU A 129 -8.19 -17.33 17.54
N ASP A 130 -7.03 -16.80 17.19
CA ASP A 130 -6.68 -15.40 17.36
C ASP A 130 -7.34 -14.48 16.30
N PHE A 131 -8.04 -15.04 15.29
CA PHE A 131 -8.76 -14.25 14.27
C PHE A 131 -10.09 -13.66 14.76
N MET A 132 -10.64 -14.16 15.87
CA MET A 132 -11.98 -13.74 16.34
C MET A 132 -12.08 -12.24 16.62
N ALA A 133 -11.02 -11.62 17.14
CA ALA A 133 -10.97 -10.18 17.42
C ALA A 133 -11.16 -9.32 16.15
N PHE A 134 -10.75 -9.83 14.99
CA PHE A 134 -10.85 -9.18 13.69
C PHE A 134 -12.21 -9.39 13.00
N ASN A 135 -13.13 -10.08 13.67
CA ASN A 135 -14.51 -10.28 13.22
C ASN A 135 -15.52 -9.56 14.13
N ASP A 136 -15.04 -8.70 15.02
CA ASP A 136 -15.87 -7.92 15.92
C ASP A 136 -16.59 -6.78 15.20
N GLU A 137 -17.89 -6.60 15.50
CA GLU A 137 -18.73 -5.59 14.84
C GLU A 137 -18.28 -4.16 15.15
N GLU A 138 -17.85 -3.87 16.39
CA GLU A 138 -17.42 -2.54 16.81
C GLU A 138 -16.14 -2.16 16.07
N LEU A 139 -15.19 -3.09 15.96
CA LEU A 139 -13.95 -2.86 15.22
C LEU A 139 -14.19 -2.60 13.72
N VAL A 140 -15.08 -3.37 13.09
CA VAL A 140 -15.45 -3.16 11.67
C VAL A 140 -16.04 -1.77 11.47
N ARG A 141 -16.93 -1.33 12.36
CA ARG A 141 -17.54 0.01 12.31
C ARG A 141 -16.51 1.12 12.55
N ALA A 142 -15.55 0.91 13.44
CA ALA A 142 -14.47 1.84 13.68
C ALA A 142 -13.59 2.02 12.43
N ILE A 143 -13.27 0.93 11.73
CA ILE A 143 -12.54 0.99 10.45
C ILE A 143 -13.37 1.72 9.38
N ALA A 144 -14.65 1.39 9.26
CA ALA A 144 -15.56 2.00 8.28
C ALA A 144 -15.74 3.52 8.47
N SER A 145 -15.55 4.03 9.69
CA SER A 145 -15.68 5.44 10.05
C SER A 145 -14.35 6.20 10.08
N SER A 146 -13.22 5.51 9.92
CA SER A 146 -11.91 6.14 9.86
C SER A 146 -11.82 7.10 8.68
N SER A 147 -11.31 8.32 8.91
CA SER A 147 -10.99 9.27 7.84
C SER A 147 -9.70 8.91 7.09
N LYS A 148 -8.85 8.06 7.69
CA LYS A 148 -7.55 7.64 7.14
C LYS A 148 -7.69 6.29 6.44
N PRO A 149 -7.00 6.07 5.30
CA PRO A 149 -7.00 4.77 4.64
C PRO A 149 -6.38 3.70 5.56
N ILE A 150 -7.07 2.58 5.71
CA ILE A 150 -6.72 1.44 6.55
C ILE A 150 -6.30 0.26 5.67
N ILE A 151 -5.13 -0.26 5.95
CA ILE A 151 -4.53 -1.38 5.25
C ILE A 151 -4.40 -2.55 6.21
N THR A 152 -4.98 -3.70 5.87
CA THR A 152 -4.85 -4.90 6.71
C THR A 152 -3.74 -5.82 6.23
N GLY A 153 -3.04 -6.42 7.18
CA GLY A 153 -2.05 -7.48 6.97
C GLY A 153 -2.16 -8.52 8.08
N ILE A 154 -3.32 -9.18 8.19
CA ILE A 154 -3.70 -9.99 9.36
C ILE A 154 -3.42 -11.49 9.17
N GLY A 155 -3.52 -12.02 7.96
CA GLY A 155 -3.41 -13.47 7.72
C GLY A 155 -3.29 -13.86 6.24
N HIS A 156 -3.11 -15.16 6.00
CA HIS A 156 -2.88 -15.73 4.67
C HIS A 156 -4.19 -15.82 3.87
N GLU A 157 -4.13 -16.14 2.58
CA GLU A 157 -5.25 -16.01 1.64
C GLU A 157 -6.59 -16.61 2.11
N ARG A 158 -6.55 -17.69 2.90
CA ARG A 158 -7.74 -18.44 3.37
C ARG A 158 -8.43 -17.84 4.61
N ASP A 159 -7.76 -16.93 5.33
CA ASP A 159 -8.20 -16.43 6.64
C ASP A 159 -8.78 -15.01 6.54
N VAL A 160 -9.80 -14.82 5.70
CA VAL A 160 -10.44 -13.50 5.50
C VAL A 160 -11.30 -13.15 6.72
N CYS A 161 -10.98 -12.04 7.38
CA CYS A 161 -11.76 -11.50 8.50
C CYS A 161 -12.68 -10.36 8.04
N LEU A 162 -13.69 -9.99 8.84
CA LEU A 162 -14.58 -8.88 8.50
C LEU A 162 -13.84 -7.54 8.35
N VAL A 163 -12.81 -7.32 9.16
CA VAL A 163 -11.95 -6.13 9.02
C VAL A 163 -11.26 -6.05 7.66
N ASP A 164 -10.93 -7.19 7.03
CA ASP A 164 -10.33 -7.21 5.69
C ASP A 164 -11.32 -6.78 4.61
N LEU A 165 -12.61 -7.06 4.82
CA LEU A 165 -13.67 -6.70 3.88
C LEU A 165 -13.91 -5.18 3.88
N VAL A 166 -13.89 -4.58 5.06
CA VAL A 166 -14.09 -3.13 5.25
C VAL A 166 -12.82 -2.30 5.03
N ALA A 167 -11.63 -2.91 5.14
CA ALA A 167 -10.38 -2.21 4.92
C ALA A 167 -10.28 -1.65 3.50
N ASP A 168 -9.57 -0.53 3.37
CA ASP A 168 -9.35 0.16 2.10
C ASP A 168 -8.43 -0.67 1.19
N TYR A 169 -7.50 -1.42 1.78
CA TYR A 169 -6.70 -2.42 1.09
C TYR A 169 -6.42 -3.62 1.99
N ARG A 170 -6.61 -4.82 1.43
CA ARG A 170 -6.27 -6.08 2.08
C ARG A 170 -4.97 -6.62 1.52
N ALA A 171 -3.98 -6.85 2.39
CA ALA A 171 -2.77 -7.58 2.07
C ALA A 171 -2.76 -8.95 2.77
N SER A 172 -2.13 -9.94 2.14
CA SER A 172 -2.03 -11.30 2.68
C SER A 172 -0.95 -11.49 3.75
N THR A 173 -0.09 -10.49 3.96
CA THR A 173 0.95 -10.51 4.99
C THR A 173 1.26 -9.10 5.49
N PRO A 174 1.80 -8.95 6.72
CA PRO A 174 2.32 -7.67 7.22
C PRO A 174 3.33 -7.03 6.27
N SER A 175 4.23 -7.83 5.69
CA SER A 175 5.21 -7.35 4.70
C SER A 175 4.52 -6.78 3.44
N MET A 176 3.47 -7.44 2.94
CA MET A 176 2.73 -6.94 1.78
C MET A 176 1.89 -5.70 2.10
N ALA A 177 1.35 -5.62 3.31
CA ALA A 177 0.68 -4.42 3.79
C ALA A 177 1.64 -3.23 3.81
N ALA A 178 2.86 -3.44 4.31
CA ALA A 178 3.92 -2.44 4.29
C ALA A 178 4.27 -2.00 2.86
N ARG A 179 4.49 -2.94 1.93
CA ARG A 179 4.81 -2.63 0.51
C ARG A 179 3.71 -1.89 -0.24
N ALA A 180 2.46 -2.05 0.18
CA ALA A 180 1.33 -1.36 -0.44
C ALA A 180 1.26 0.13 -0.09
N VAL A 181 1.88 0.53 1.03
CA VAL A 181 1.81 1.90 1.56
C VAL A 181 3.17 2.59 1.47
N ILE A 182 4.25 1.87 1.75
CA ILE A 182 5.60 2.43 1.81
C ILE A 182 6.14 2.57 0.38
N PRO A 183 6.55 3.78 -0.05
CA PRO A 183 7.10 3.99 -1.38
C PRO A 183 8.51 3.40 -1.47
N ASP A 184 8.88 2.84 -2.62
CA ASP A 184 10.27 2.49 -2.90
C ASP A 184 11.02 3.72 -3.43
N ILE A 185 11.91 4.29 -2.61
CA ILE A 185 12.73 5.46 -2.97
C ILE A 185 13.56 5.18 -4.22
N ARG A 186 14.03 3.95 -4.44
CA ARG A 186 14.84 3.60 -5.62
C ARG A 186 13.99 3.65 -6.88
N GLU A 187 12.76 3.15 -6.81
CA GLU A 187 11.80 3.24 -7.92
C GLU A 187 11.50 4.71 -8.25
N LEU A 188 11.23 5.53 -7.23
CA LEU A 188 10.99 6.97 -7.42
C LEU A 188 12.18 7.68 -8.07
N ARG A 189 13.41 7.40 -7.60
CA ARG A 189 14.65 7.96 -8.18
C ARG A 189 14.86 7.51 -9.62
N ASN A 190 14.62 6.24 -9.92
CA ASN A 190 14.74 5.70 -11.28
C ASN A 190 13.72 6.35 -12.22
N GLY A 191 12.48 6.53 -11.75
CA GLY A 191 11.45 7.25 -12.48
C GLY A 191 11.85 8.69 -12.79
N LEU A 192 12.37 9.41 -11.80
CA LEU A 192 12.84 10.79 -11.98
C LEU A 192 14.02 10.88 -12.97
N SER A 193 14.98 9.96 -12.87
CA SER A 193 16.12 9.88 -13.81
C SER A 193 15.66 9.61 -15.24
N SER A 194 14.66 8.75 -15.40
CA SER A 194 14.07 8.40 -16.70
C SER A 194 13.34 9.59 -17.31
N LEU A 195 12.51 10.29 -16.51
CA LEU A 195 11.83 11.52 -16.92
C LEU A 195 12.82 12.60 -17.34
N ARG A 196 13.90 12.80 -16.57
CA ARG A 196 14.97 13.75 -16.91
C ARG A 196 15.63 13.40 -18.24
N THR A 197 15.98 12.13 -18.44
CA THR A 197 16.62 11.67 -19.67
C THR A 197 15.72 11.88 -20.89
N ASN A 198 14.43 11.56 -20.77
CA ASN A 198 13.45 11.76 -21.82
C ASN A 198 13.22 13.24 -22.13
N LEU A 199 13.20 14.10 -21.11
CA LEU A 199 13.09 15.53 -21.27
C LEU A 199 14.26 16.11 -22.07
N VAL A 200 15.51 15.75 -21.69
CA VAL A 200 16.73 16.20 -22.40
C VAL A 200 16.71 15.75 -23.86
N ARG A 201 16.41 14.48 -24.12
CA ARG A 201 16.31 13.95 -25.50
C ARG A 201 15.25 14.66 -26.33
N SER A 202 14.10 14.94 -25.73
CA SER A 202 13.00 15.64 -26.42
C SER A 202 13.38 17.08 -26.73
N TYR A 203 14.05 17.75 -25.80
CA TYR A 203 14.55 19.10 -25.97
C TYR A 203 15.64 19.18 -27.05
N ASP A 204 16.63 18.29 -27.02
CA ASP A 204 17.70 18.26 -28.04
C ASP A 204 17.13 18.01 -29.44
N SER A 205 16.14 17.11 -29.54
CA SER A 205 15.44 16.85 -30.79
C SER A 205 14.66 18.07 -31.29
N TYR A 206 14.02 18.80 -30.37
CA TYR A 206 13.34 20.06 -30.67
C TYR A 206 14.32 21.13 -31.18
N VAL A 207 15.45 21.34 -30.50
CA VAL A 207 16.48 22.32 -30.89
C VAL A 207 17.05 21.98 -32.26
N ARG A 208 17.48 20.73 -32.49
CA ARG A 208 18.00 20.29 -33.80
C ARG A 208 17.01 20.50 -34.94
N ARG A 209 15.71 20.29 -34.70
CA ARG A 209 14.68 20.57 -35.69
C ARG A 209 14.60 22.06 -36.00
N LYS A 210 14.65 22.93 -34.98
CA LYS A 210 14.64 24.38 -35.16
C LYS A 210 15.91 24.90 -35.85
N GLU A 211 17.07 24.34 -35.57
CA GLU A 211 18.31 24.66 -36.27
C GLU A 211 18.22 24.32 -37.76
N LYS A 212 17.71 23.13 -38.11
CA LYS A 212 17.47 22.73 -39.51
C LYS A 212 16.45 23.63 -40.20
N GLU A 213 15.35 24.00 -39.55
CA GLU A 213 14.37 24.95 -40.09
C GLU A 213 15.02 26.31 -40.38
N ALA A 214 15.82 26.83 -39.45
CA ALA A 214 16.54 28.11 -39.64
C ALA A 214 17.60 28.04 -40.73
N GLU A 215 18.32 26.92 -40.85
CA GLU A 215 19.27 26.66 -41.93
C GLU A 215 18.60 26.65 -43.30
N ILE A 216 17.46 25.95 -43.44
CA ILE A 216 16.66 25.95 -44.68
C ILE A 216 16.21 27.37 -45.05
N ILE A 217 15.76 28.18 -44.08
CA ILE A 217 15.37 29.57 -44.32
C ILE A 217 16.57 30.40 -44.80
N ARG A 218 17.75 30.23 -44.20
CA ARG A 218 18.99 30.90 -44.63
C ARG A 218 19.39 30.53 -46.06
N TYR A 219 19.35 29.24 -46.42
CA TYR A 219 19.63 28.79 -47.78
C TYR A 219 18.63 29.38 -48.80
N LYS A 220 17.33 29.37 -48.48
CA LYS A 220 16.29 29.98 -49.33
C LYS A 220 16.53 31.48 -49.52
N ALA A 221 16.85 32.21 -48.45
CA ALA A 221 17.15 33.64 -48.52
C ALA A 221 18.39 33.91 -49.41
N ALA A 222 19.47 33.13 -49.25
CA ALA A 222 20.67 33.27 -50.07
C ALA A 222 20.40 33.02 -51.56
N ILE A 223 19.58 32.03 -51.90
CA ILE A 223 19.17 31.75 -53.28
C ILE A 223 18.35 32.93 -53.85
N VAL A 224 17.39 33.46 -53.08
CA VAL A 224 16.58 34.61 -53.52
C VAL A 224 17.47 35.84 -53.77
N ILE A 225 18.43 36.12 -52.88
CA ILE A 225 19.38 37.22 -53.04
C ILE A 225 20.25 37.02 -54.30
N LEU A 226 20.76 35.81 -54.51
CA LEU A 226 21.58 35.48 -55.69
C LEU A 226 20.79 35.67 -56.99
N ILE A 227 19.54 35.21 -57.04
CA ILE A 227 18.65 35.38 -58.20
C ILE A 227 18.39 36.88 -58.43
N ALA A 228 18.05 37.64 -57.39
CA ALA A 228 17.82 39.09 -57.50
C ALA A 228 19.05 39.83 -58.02
N PHE A 229 20.25 39.46 -57.56
CA PHE A 229 21.52 40.01 -58.03
C PHE A 229 21.79 39.69 -59.50
N LEU A 230 21.55 38.44 -59.92
CA LEU A 230 21.67 38.02 -61.33
C LEU A 230 20.72 38.80 -62.25
N VAL A 231 19.46 38.97 -61.84
CA VAL A 231 18.46 39.76 -62.57
C VAL A 231 18.89 41.22 -62.69
N LEU A 232 19.43 41.81 -61.62
CA LEU A 232 19.94 43.18 -61.63
C LEU A 232 21.11 43.34 -62.60
N ILE A 233 22.07 42.40 -62.60
CA ILE A 233 23.18 42.40 -63.57
C ILE A 233 22.64 42.32 -65.00
N MET A 234 21.69 41.42 -65.27
CA MET A 234 21.10 41.33 -66.61
C MET A 234 20.43 42.64 -67.03
N LEU A 235 19.70 43.32 -66.14
CA LEU A 235 19.06 44.61 -66.43
C LEU A 235 20.07 45.75 -66.70
N ILE A 236 21.24 45.72 -66.06
CA ILE A 236 22.28 46.76 -66.24
C ILE A 236 23.08 46.52 -67.52
N PHE A 237 23.39 45.26 -67.84
CA PHE A 237 24.34 44.90 -68.91
C PHE A 237 23.69 44.41 -70.20
N LEU A 238 22.36 44.19 -70.26
CA LEU A 238 21.70 43.96 -71.55
C LEU A 238 21.63 45.27 -72.34
N PRO A 239 21.99 45.27 -73.64
CA PRO A 239 21.86 46.43 -74.49
C PRO A 239 20.39 46.84 -74.57
N ARG A 240 20.10 48.11 -74.25
CA ARG A 240 18.83 48.74 -74.62
C ARG A 240 18.84 48.91 -76.13
N GLY A 241 18.33 47.91 -76.83
CA GLY A 241 17.97 48.02 -78.25
C GLY A 241 16.84 49.02 -78.45
#